data_AF-A0A7S4UAG8-F1
#
_entry.id   AF-A0A7S4UAG8-F1
#
_cell.length_a   1.000
_cell.length_b   1.000
_cell.length_c   1.000
_cell.angle_alpha   90.00
_cell.angle_beta   90.00
_cell.angle_gamma   90.00
#
_symmetry.space_group_name_H-M   'P 1'
#
loop_
_entity.id
_entity.type
_entity.pdbx_description
1 polymer ?
#
loop_
_entity_poly.entity_id
_entity_poly.type
_entity_poly.pdbx_seq_one_letter_code
_entity_poly.pdbx_strand_id
1 'polypeptide(L)'
;SISGAIEGMAESYGAAAPMASMVLADKQKRRTLLKVSVFITATIVAVACGVLLAMEHRGNTDNQGALSGAYYAVTKPPAFNFNRFIRNAWFYTGRSSDGQEEGFIEKLARKHHYKLQIHHLQSFKDNEFRAALFSENIHCIVFPPLIHFPGVSELAKKDLRGYVSAGNNVVFIGSYEWLSVMNDVFGFQLMSDYKDGPYYRNDRNVRGTPFQWSLSRLEQPDGSIYSVKVDSIPMDGKCMFDTMGACVVFYVKYNLGTVCYIAFDYDTPYGIGHWDQILHAAMMM
;
A
#
# COMPACT_ATOMS: atom_id res chain seq x y z
N SER A 1 -44.62 -18.39 -63.77
CA SER A 1 -44.97 -17.32 -64.73
C SER A 1 -46.49 -17.30 -64.82
N ILE A 2 -47.28 -16.39 -64.26
CA ILE A 2 -47.09 -15.11 -63.57
C ILE A 2 -47.96 -15.15 -62.30
N SER A 3 -47.42 -14.64 -61.19
CA SER A 3 -48.03 -14.68 -59.85
C SER A 3 -48.72 -13.36 -59.54
N GLY A 4 -49.94 -13.45 -58.99
CA GLY A 4 -50.26 -12.88 -57.67
C GLY A 4 -50.48 -11.37 -57.55
N ALA A 5 -51.65 -11.02 -57.03
CA ALA A 5 -52.16 -9.68 -56.76
C ALA A 5 -51.71 -9.09 -55.40
N ILE A 6 -52.23 -7.87 -55.14
CA ILE A 6 -52.70 -7.29 -53.85
C ILE A 6 -51.89 -6.12 -53.23
N GLU A 7 -52.59 -4.97 -53.15
CA GLU A 7 -52.62 -3.83 -52.18
C GLU A 7 -51.39 -3.03 -51.70
N GLY A 8 -51.58 -1.71 -51.53
CA GLY A 8 -50.89 -0.93 -50.49
C GLY A 8 -50.69 0.58 -50.73
N MET A 9 -51.57 1.38 -50.13
CA MET A 9 -51.52 2.79 -49.66
C MET A 9 -50.27 3.70 -49.80
N ALA A 10 -50.58 5.00 -50.03
CA ALA A 10 -49.91 6.25 -49.54
C ALA A 10 -48.51 6.57 -50.12
N GLU A 11 -48.05 7.80 -50.32
CA GLU A 11 -48.39 9.12 -49.76
C GLU A 11 -47.74 10.21 -50.65
N SER A 12 -48.37 11.38 -50.72
CA SER A 12 -48.01 12.50 -51.59
C SER A 12 -46.86 13.35 -51.05
N TYR A 13 -45.85 13.60 -51.88
CA TYR A 13 -44.82 14.61 -51.66
C TYR A 13 -45.30 16.01 -52.06
N GLY A 14 -45.01 17.01 -51.22
CA GLY A 14 -44.70 18.36 -51.67
C GLY A 14 -45.58 19.49 -51.13
N ALA A 15 -45.20 20.06 -49.99
CA ALA A 15 -45.48 21.47 -49.68
C ALA A 15 -44.43 22.04 -48.72
N ALA A 16 -44.06 23.29 -48.97
CA ALA A 16 -42.95 24.04 -48.38
C ALA A 16 -43.04 24.29 -46.86
N ALA A 17 -41.88 24.41 -46.20
CA ALA A 17 -41.73 24.79 -44.78
C ALA A 17 -40.71 25.95 -44.62
N PRO A 18 -40.78 26.75 -43.53
CA PRO A 18 -40.60 28.21 -43.57
C PRO A 18 -39.23 28.74 -43.10
N MET A 19 -38.88 29.93 -43.60
CA MET A 19 -37.69 30.77 -43.29
C MET A 19 -37.54 31.27 -41.83
N ALA A 20 -38.21 30.65 -40.84
CA ALA A 20 -38.18 31.09 -39.45
C ALA A 20 -37.15 30.35 -38.57
N SER A 21 -36.63 29.18 -38.99
CA SER A 21 -35.70 28.38 -38.18
C SER A 21 -34.23 28.79 -38.31
N MET A 22 -33.86 29.55 -39.35
CA MET A 22 -32.47 29.87 -39.65
C MET A 22 -31.91 31.02 -38.81
N VAL A 23 -32.76 31.93 -38.33
CA VAL A 23 -32.35 33.11 -37.54
C VAL A 23 -32.13 32.79 -36.05
N LEU A 24 -32.75 31.72 -35.53
CA LEU A 24 -32.59 31.29 -34.13
C LEU A 24 -31.31 30.47 -33.90
N ALA A 25 -30.89 29.67 -34.89
CA ALA A 25 -29.67 28.85 -34.80
C ALA A 25 -28.39 29.71 -34.72
N ASP A 26 -28.40 30.90 -35.32
CA ASP A 26 -27.21 31.75 -35.44
C ASP A 26 -26.95 32.59 -34.17
N LYS A 27 -28.01 32.97 -33.42
CA LYS A 27 -27.88 33.64 -32.12
C LYS A 27 -27.39 32.71 -31.01
N GLN A 28 -27.71 31.41 -31.09
CA GLN A 28 -27.36 30.44 -30.07
C GLN A 28 -25.88 30.00 -30.15
N LYS A 29 -25.31 29.91 -31.36
CA LYS A 29 -23.86 29.66 -31.58
C LYS A 29 -22.95 30.82 -31.18
N ARG A 30 -23.40 32.08 -31.34
CA ARG A 30 -22.59 33.25 -30.91
C ARG A 30 -22.46 33.36 -29.39
N ARG A 31 -23.46 32.92 -28.63
CA ARG A 31 -23.42 32.94 -27.14
C ARG A 31 -22.51 31.86 -26.54
N THR A 32 -22.34 30.71 -27.20
CA THR A 32 -21.43 29.66 -26.73
C THR A 32 -19.97 29.97 -27.03
N LEU A 33 -19.66 30.55 -28.20
CA LEU A 33 -18.29 30.97 -28.55
C LEU A 33 -17.75 32.08 -27.64
N LEU A 34 -18.59 33.04 -27.25
CA LEU A 34 -18.18 34.13 -26.36
C LEU A 34 -17.85 33.64 -24.95
N LYS A 35 -18.58 32.65 -24.41
CA LYS A 35 -18.28 32.06 -23.10
C LYS A 35 -16.97 31.28 -23.09
N VAL A 36 -16.66 30.53 -24.16
CA VAL A 36 -15.41 29.76 -24.26
C VAL A 36 -14.19 30.69 -24.36
N SER A 37 -14.30 31.82 -25.04
CA SER A 37 -13.19 32.79 -25.15
C SER A 37 -12.80 33.47 -23.83
N VAL A 38 -13.76 33.67 -22.92
CA VAL A 38 -13.50 34.27 -21.59
C VAL A 38 -12.81 33.28 -20.63
N PHE A 39 -13.15 31.99 -20.70
CA PHE A 39 -12.48 30.97 -19.86
C PHE A 39 -11.04 30.68 -20.28
N ILE A 40 -10.73 30.75 -21.59
CA ILE A 40 -9.38 30.51 -22.10
C ILE A 40 -8.45 31.70 -21.76
N THR A 41 -8.96 32.93 -21.79
CA THR A 41 -8.16 34.11 -21.44
C THR A 41 -7.89 34.19 -19.93
N ALA A 42 -8.86 33.82 -19.08
CA ALA A 42 -8.66 33.81 -17.62
C ALA A 42 -7.64 32.75 -17.14
N THR A 43 -7.58 31.58 -17.80
CA THR A 43 -6.62 30.52 -17.44
C THR A 43 -5.18 30.85 -17.84
N ILE A 44 -4.97 31.51 -18.98
CA ILE A 44 -3.62 31.94 -19.41
C ILE A 44 -3.04 33.00 -18.47
N VAL A 45 -3.86 33.96 -18.00
CA VAL A 45 -3.41 35.01 -17.07
C VAL A 45 -3.04 34.44 -15.69
N ALA A 46 -3.80 33.44 -15.20
CA ALA A 46 -3.50 32.80 -13.91
C ALA A 46 -2.19 32.00 -13.95
N VAL A 47 -1.92 31.28 -15.05
CA VAL A 47 -0.65 30.55 -15.23
C VAL A 47 0.53 31.51 -15.36
N ALA A 48 0.37 32.61 -16.10
CA ALA A 48 1.42 33.62 -16.24
C ALA A 48 1.77 34.29 -14.91
N CYS A 49 0.77 34.62 -14.07
CA CYS A 49 1.02 35.19 -12.74
C CYS A 49 1.70 34.20 -11.79
N GLY A 50 1.33 32.91 -11.83
CA GLY A 50 1.96 31.87 -11.01
C GLY A 50 3.43 31.63 -11.36
N VAL A 51 3.78 31.69 -12.64
CA VAL A 51 5.17 31.54 -13.11
C VAL A 51 6.02 32.76 -12.74
N LEU A 52 5.48 33.98 -12.86
CA LEU A 52 6.20 35.19 -12.47
C LEU A 52 6.50 35.25 -10.97
N LEU A 53 5.54 34.89 -10.11
CA LEU A 53 5.77 34.83 -8.65
C LEU A 53 6.75 33.73 -8.25
N ALA A 54 6.79 32.61 -8.97
CA ALA A 54 7.78 31.55 -8.73
C ALA A 54 9.20 31.92 -9.19
N MET A 55 9.33 32.84 -10.14
CA MET A 55 10.62 33.34 -10.61
C MET A 55 11.18 34.48 -9.74
N GLU A 56 10.32 35.31 -9.14
CA GLU A 56 10.73 36.37 -8.20
C GLU A 56 11.31 35.80 -6.89
N HIS A 57 10.90 34.59 -6.49
CA HIS A 57 11.43 33.92 -5.30
C HIS A 57 12.79 33.24 -5.49
N ARG A 58 13.37 33.29 -6.70
CA ARG A 58 14.60 32.54 -7.08
C ARG A 58 15.83 33.40 -7.36
N GLY A 59 15.82 34.66 -6.97
CA GLY A 59 16.93 35.59 -7.21
C GLY A 59 17.28 36.44 -6.00
N ASN A 60 17.81 35.85 -4.92
CA ASN A 60 18.68 36.58 -3.99
C ASN A 60 19.50 35.61 -3.12
N THR A 61 20.66 35.19 -3.61
CA THR A 61 21.68 34.53 -2.78
C THR A 61 23.03 35.14 -3.13
N ASP A 62 23.41 36.17 -2.37
CA ASP A 62 24.79 36.62 -2.26
C ASP A 62 25.28 36.46 -0.82
N ASN A 63 26.57 36.13 -0.73
CA ASN A 63 27.31 35.56 0.38
C ASN A 63 27.45 36.47 1.62
N GLN A 64 27.46 35.86 2.82
CA GLN A 64 28.59 35.87 3.79
C GLN A 64 28.12 35.70 5.24
N GLY A 65 28.70 34.72 5.94
CA GLY A 65 29.03 34.82 7.36
C GLY A 65 27.99 34.39 8.40
N ALA A 66 27.95 33.10 8.73
CA ALA A 66 27.74 32.62 10.10
C ALA A 66 28.03 31.11 10.20
N LEU A 67 29.30 30.76 10.41
CA LEU A 67 29.67 29.50 11.06
C LEU A 67 29.40 29.64 12.55
N SER A 68 28.19 29.28 13.01
CA SER A 68 27.91 28.78 14.37
C SER A 68 26.40 28.59 14.53
N GLY A 69 25.96 27.36 14.82
CA GLY A 69 24.64 27.11 15.38
C GLY A 69 23.54 26.67 14.40
N ALA A 70 23.65 25.46 13.84
CA ALA A 70 22.47 24.72 13.36
C ALA A 70 22.75 23.20 13.28
N TYR A 71 23.29 22.62 14.35
CA TYR A 71 22.99 21.21 14.63
C TYR A 71 21.48 21.18 14.95
N TYR A 72 20.72 20.32 14.26
CA TYR A 72 19.24 20.19 14.32
C TYR A 72 18.42 21.19 13.48
N ALA A 73 18.51 21.09 12.15
CA ALA A 73 17.39 21.45 11.28
C ALA A 73 17.44 20.65 9.96
N VAL A 74 17.54 19.33 10.04
CA VAL A 74 17.04 18.49 8.93
C VAL A 74 15.52 18.58 9.04
N THR A 75 14.94 19.54 8.34
CA THR A 75 13.50 19.58 8.09
C THR A 75 13.11 18.23 7.52
N LYS A 76 12.44 17.40 8.35
CA LYS A 76 11.78 16.19 7.88
C LYS A 76 10.93 16.61 6.68
N PRO A 77 11.13 16.02 5.48
CA PRO A 77 10.19 16.23 4.40
C PRO A 77 8.78 15.88 4.91
N PRO A 78 7.75 16.60 4.44
CA PRO A 78 6.41 16.46 4.97
C PRO A 78 5.99 14.99 4.97
N ALA A 79 5.54 14.55 6.14
CA ALA A 79 5.04 13.21 6.36
C ALA A 79 4.11 12.75 5.22
N PHE A 80 4.34 11.52 4.77
CA PHE A 80 3.28 10.62 4.34
C PHE A 80 2.32 11.15 3.26
N ASN A 81 2.72 11.01 2.00
CA ASN A 81 1.79 10.99 0.87
C ASN A 81 1.76 9.58 0.25
N PHE A 82 1.25 8.60 1.01
CA PHE A 82 0.58 7.45 0.39
C PHE A 82 -0.91 7.61 0.63
N ASN A 83 -1.65 7.81 -0.45
CA ASN A 83 -3.11 7.90 -0.45
C ASN A 83 -3.80 6.54 -0.13
N ARG A 84 -3.10 5.63 0.56
CA ARG A 84 -3.56 4.30 0.96
C ARG A 84 -3.39 4.14 2.47
N PHE A 85 -4.07 4.99 3.24
CA PHE A 85 -4.21 4.78 4.67
C PHE A 85 -4.97 3.48 4.91
N ILE A 86 -4.33 2.53 5.60
CA ILE A 86 -5.00 1.30 6.03
C ILE A 86 -6.01 1.71 7.11
N ARG A 87 -7.29 1.54 6.80
CA ARG A 87 -8.37 1.84 7.74
C ARG A 87 -8.72 0.65 8.61
N ASN A 88 -8.58 -0.57 8.07
CA ASN A 88 -8.93 -1.80 8.77
C ASN A 88 -7.80 -2.82 8.58
N ALA A 89 -7.38 -3.46 9.67
CA ALA A 89 -6.46 -4.60 9.63
C ALA A 89 -6.92 -5.69 10.59
N TRP A 90 -6.74 -6.95 10.19
CA TRP A 90 -6.88 -8.08 11.11
C TRP A 90 -5.55 -8.38 11.79
N PHE A 91 -5.59 -8.66 13.08
CA PHE A 91 -4.47 -9.19 13.86
C PHE A 91 -4.81 -10.60 14.31
N TYR A 92 -3.93 -11.54 14.03
CA TYR A 92 -4.07 -12.90 14.54
C TYR A 92 -3.68 -12.95 16.01
N THR A 93 -4.62 -13.29 16.89
CA THR A 93 -4.38 -13.44 18.34
C THR A 93 -4.20 -14.91 18.74
N GLY A 94 -4.57 -15.84 17.86
CA GLY A 94 -4.58 -17.27 18.17
C GLY A 94 -5.45 -17.62 19.38
N ARG A 95 -5.17 -18.80 19.97
CA ARG A 95 -5.82 -19.28 21.22
C ARG A 95 -5.22 -18.70 22.50
N SER A 96 -4.24 -17.79 22.42
CA SER A 96 -3.53 -17.27 23.58
C SER A 96 -3.45 -15.75 23.51
N SER A 97 -4.31 -15.11 24.28
CA SER A 97 -4.00 -13.91 25.08
C SER A 97 -5.28 -13.56 25.83
N ASP A 98 -5.16 -13.36 27.14
CA ASP A 98 -6.23 -12.90 28.00
C ASP A 98 -6.88 -11.65 27.38
N GLY A 99 -8.10 -11.82 26.87
CA GLY A 99 -8.75 -10.93 25.92
C GLY A 99 -9.25 -9.61 26.51
N GLN A 100 -8.37 -8.85 27.15
CA GLN A 100 -8.71 -7.55 27.76
C GLN A 100 -7.72 -6.42 27.46
N GLU A 101 -6.48 -6.70 26.99
CA GLU A 101 -5.51 -5.64 26.69
C GLU A 101 -4.98 -5.68 25.25
N GLU A 102 -4.92 -4.50 24.63
CA GLU A 102 -4.30 -4.30 23.32
C GLU A 102 -2.81 -4.66 23.39
N GLY A 103 -2.40 -5.59 22.51
CA GLY A 103 -1.03 -6.09 22.44
C GLY A 103 -0.04 -4.99 22.06
N PHE A 104 1.23 -5.15 22.43
CA PHE A 104 2.26 -4.14 22.15
C PHE A 104 2.37 -3.82 20.64
N ILE A 105 2.30 -4.83 19.77
CA ILE A 105 2.36 -4.66 18.31
C ILE A 105 1.14 -3.87 17.78
N GLU A 106 -0.04 -4.05 18.39
CA GLU A 106 -1.25 -3.33 18.01
C GLU A 106 -1.14 -1.84 18.37
N LYS A 107 -0.67 -1.54 19.59
CA LYS A 107 -0.31 -0.17 20.01
C LYS A 107 0.72 0.45 19.06
N LEU A 108 1.71 -0.33 18.65
CA LEU A 108 2.73 0.11 17.70
C LEU A 108 2.12 0.42 16.34
N ALA A 109 1.24 -0.43 15.82
CA ALA A 109 0.53 -0.23 14.56
C ALA A 109 -0.33 1.05 14.55
N ARG A 110 -0.98 1.38 15.68
CA ARG A 110 -1.79 2.61 15.81
C ARG A 110 -0.98 3.89 15.98
N LYS A 111 0.26 3.82 16.47
CA LYS A 111 1.12 4.98 16.76
C LYS A 111 1.20 6.00 15.61
N HIS A 112 1.11 5.56 14.35
CA HIS A 112 1.09 6.43 13.17
C HIS A 112 -0.17 6.29 12.30
N HIS A 113 -1.11 5.42 12.68
CA HIS A 113 -2.39 5.21 11.99
C HIS A 113 -3.56 5.32 12.98
N TYR A 114 -3.82 6.53 13.46
CA TYR A 114 -4.86 6.80 14.48
C TYR A 114 -6.29 6.44 14.06
N LYS A 115 -6.55 6.27 12.75
CA LYS A 115 -7.86 5.81 12.22
C LYS A 115 -7.92 4.30 11.97
N LEU A 116 -6.83 3.57 12.22
CA LEU A 116 -6.78 2.12 12.03
C LEU A 116 -7.75 1.46 13.00
N GLN A 117 -8.71 0.71 12.47
CA GLN A 117 -9.54 -0.23 13.20
C GLN A 117 -8.85 -1.59 13.16
N ILE A 118 -8.60 -2.14 14.34
CA ILE A 118 -8.00 -3.47 14.51
C ILE A 118 -9.12 -4.44 14.82
N HIS A 119 -9.17 -5.52 14.05
CA HIS A 119 -10.04 -6.66 14.28
C HIS A 119 -9.19 -7.86 14.67
N HIS A 120 -9.72 -8.77 15.50
CA HIS A 120 -8.94 -9.90 16.03
C HIS A 120 -9.41 -11.22 15.45
N LEU A 121 -8.48 -11.98 14.90
CA LEU A 121 -8.69 -13.33 14.39
C LEU A 121 -8.13 -14.35 15.40
N GLN A 122 -9.02 -15.12 16.02
CA GLN A 122 -8.65 -16.06 17.09
C GLN A 122 -8.27 -17.46 16.57
N SER A 123 -8.68 -17.82 15.35
CA SER A 123 -8.54 -19.18 14.87
C SER A 123 -8.39 -19.26 13.35
N PHE A 124 -7.67 -20.29 12.91
CA PHE A 124 -7.65 -20.74 11.51
C PHE A 124 -8.83 -21.67 11.17
N LYS A 125 -9.84 -21.80 12.04
CA LYS A 125 -11.05 -22.54 11.72
C LYS A 125 -11.73 -21.95 10.49
N ASP A 126 -12.06 -22.83 9.55
CA ASP A 126 -12.42 -22.51 8.18
C ASP A 126 -13.46 -21.39 8.03
N ASN A 127 -14.53 -21.40 8.83
CA ASN A 127 -15.62 -20.43 8.66
C ASN A 127 -15.27 -19.01 9.14
N GLU A 128 -14.68 -18.87 10.34
CA GLU A 128 -14.33 -17.56 10.91
C GLU A 128 -13.16 -16.95 10.14
N PHE A 129 -12.15 -17.76 9.81
CA PHE A 129 -10.99 -17.32 9.06
C PHE A 129 -11.38 -16.83 7.67
N ARG A 130 -12.22 -17.60 6.97
CA ARG A 130 -12.73 -17.21 5.65
C ARG A 130 -13.59 -15.95 5.72
N ALA A 131 -14.44 -15.81 6.74
CA ALA A 131 -15.21 -14.58 6.93
C ALA A 131 -14.31 -13.35 7.15
N ALA A 132 -13.21 -13.51 7.90
CA ALA A 132 -12.23 -12.45 8.09
C ALA A 132 -11.50 -12.08 6.80
N LEU A 133 -11.04 -13.06 6.02
CA LEU A 133 -10.32 -12.85 4.75
C LEU A 133 -11.18 -12.13 3.71
N PHE A 134 -12.47 -12.46 3.62
CA PHE A 134 -13.37 -11.91 2.59
C PHE A 134 -14.27 -10.78 3.11
N SER A 135 -13.94 -10.19 4.26
CA SER A 135 -14.65 -9.03 4.78
C SER A 135 -14.36 -7.79 3.93
N GLU A 136 -15.40 -6.99 3.66
CA GLU A 136 -15.29 -5.79 2.87
C GLU A 136 -14.38 -4.75 3.56
N ASN A 137 -13.50 -4.10 2.78
CA ASN A 137 -12.57 -3.04 3.21
C ASN A 137 -11.34 -3.49 4.02
N ILE A 138 -10.93 -4.76 3.93
CA ILE A 138 -9.72 -5.23 4.61
C ILE A 138 -8.64 -5.59 3.60
N HIS A 139 -7.50 -4.92 3.73
CA HIS A 139 -6.39 -5.02 2.79
C HIS A 139 -5.12 -5.59 3.43
N CYS A 140 -5.09 -5.75 4.76
CA CYS A 140 -3.91 -6.20 5.49
C CYS A 140 -4.31 -7.14 6.64
N ILE A 141 -3.61 -8.27 6.74
CA ILE A 141 -3.66 -9.14 7.92
C ILE A 141 -2.25 -9.22 8.50
N VAL A 142 -2.14 -9.02 9.80
CA VAL A 142 -0.90 -9.13 10.55
C VAL A 142 -0.95 -10.40 11.39
N PHE A 143 0.13 -11.16 11.31
CA PHE A 143 0.38 -12.39 12.04
C PHE A 143 1.53 -12.14 13.04
N PRO A 144 1.21 -11.78 14.30
CA PRO A 144 2.17 -11.62 15.39
C PRO A 144 2.99 -12.90 15.63
N PRO A 145 4.13 -12.81 16.34
CA PRO A 145 4.98 -13.97 16.61
C PRO A 145 4.22 -15.11 17.28
N LEU A 146 4.60 -16.33 16.90
CA LEU A 146 4.08 -17.56 17.49
C LEU A 146 5.12 -18.22 18.36
N ILE A 147 4.64 -18.86 19.42
CA ILE A 147 5.42 -19.79 20.24
C ILE A 147 5.21 -21.23 19.75
N HIS A 148 4.05 -21.50 19.13
CA HIS A 148 3.67 -22.83 18.67
C HIS A 148 3.04 -22.78 17.28
N PHE A 149 3.34 -23.78 16.46
CA PHE A 149 2.80 -23.90 15.11
C PHE A 149 1.27 -24.04 15.14
N PRO A 150 0.51 -23.09 14.55
CA PRO A 150 -0.91 -23.26 14.39
C PRO A 150 -1.13 -24.31 13.31
N GLY A 151 -1.83 -25.40 13.62
CA GLY A 151 -2.30 -26.29 12.56
C GLY A 151 -3.19 -25.50 11.59
N VAL A 152 -2.72 -25.26 10.37
CA VAL A 152 -3.48 -24.58 9.31
C VAL A 152 -4.16 -25.65 8.44
N SER A 153 -5.49 -25.63 8.36
CA SER A 153 -6.25 -26.56 7.52
C SER A 153 -5.94 -26.33 6.04
N GLU A 154 -6.03 -27.37 5.20
CA GLU A 154 -5.82 -27.23 3.74
C GLU A 154 -6.74 -26.18 3.09
N LEU A 155 -7.97 -26.05 3.62
CA LEU A 155 -8.90 -25.04 3.17
C LEU A 155 -8.43 -23.63 3.57
N ALA A 156 -7.99 -23.43 4.81
CA ALA A 156 -7.41 -22.16 5.26
C ALA A 156 -6.15 -21.79 4.44
N LYS A 157 -5.29 -22.75 4.10
CA LYS A 157 -4.14 -22.50 3.20
C LYS A 157 -4.61 -21.99 1.84
N LYS A 158 -5.63 -22.63 1.25
CA LYS A 158 -6.21 -22.23 -0.04
C LYS A 158 -6.83 -20.84 0.02
N ASP A 159 -7.60 -20.55 1.07
CA ASP A 159 -8.26 -19.26 1.25
C ASP A 159 -7.23 -18.14 1.50
N LEU A 160 -6.18 -18.40 2.28
CA LEU A 160 -5.09 -17.44 2.49
C LEU A 160 -4.34 -17.14 1.19
N ARG A 161 -4.01 -18.16 0.39
CA ARG A 161 -3.45 -17.95 -0.95
C ARG A 161 -4.39 -17.15 -1.85
N GLY A 162 -5.70 -17.43 -1.80
CA GLY A 162 -6.74 -16.71 -2.55
C GLY A 162 -6.87 -15.24 -2.13
N TYR A 163 -6.79 -14.97 -0.83
CA TYR A 163 -6.83 -13.62 -0.27
C TYR A 163 -5.66 -12.77 -0.75
N VAL A 164 -4.43 -13.30 -0.67
CA VAL A 164 -3.24 -12.58 -1.12
C VAL A 164 -3.28 -12.43 -2.64
N SER A 165 -3.65 -13.48 -3.39
CA SER A 165 -3.68 -13.40 -4.85
C SER A 165 -4.70 -12.38 -5.39
N ALA A 166 -5.76 -12.08 -4.62
CA ALA A 166 -6.76 -11.06 -4.93
C ALA A 166 -6.25 -9.61 -4.78
N GLY A 167 -5.03 -9.38 -4.29
CA GLY A 167 -4.46 -8.04 -4.16
C GLY A 167 -4.26 -7.55 -2.73
N ASN A 168 -4.47 -8.41 -1.75
CA ASN A 168 -4.32 -8.06 -0.34
C ASN A 168 -2.93 -8.41 0.19
N ASN A 169 -2.55 -7.73 1.26
CA ASN A 169 -1.26 -7.88 1.92
C ASN A 169 -1.39 -8.73 3.18
N VAL A 170 -0.37 -9.52 3.46
CA VAL A 170 -0.21 -10.25 4.72
C VAL A 170 1.19 -9.98 5.28
N VAL A 171 1.26 -9.76 6.58
CA VAL A 171 2.51 -9.46 7.30
C VAL A 171 2.74 -10.53 8.35
N PHE A 172 3.83 -11.27 8.25
CA PHE A 172 4.29 -12.22 9.26
C PHE A 172 5.41 -11.60 10.08
N ILE A 173 5.32 -11.71 11.41
CA ILE A 173 6.24 -11.07 12.36
C ILE A 173 6.91 -12.13 13.22
N GLY A 174 8.24 -12.12 13.21
CA GLY A 174 9.09 -13.00 14.03
C GLY A 174 8.81 -14.49 13.81
N SER A 175 9.37 -15.33 14.69
CA SER A 175 9.08 -16.76 14.82
C SER A 175 9.53 -17.68 13.67
N TYR A 176 10.16 -18.79 14.04
CA TYR A 176 10.55 -19.87 13.11
C TYR A 176 9.32 -20.65 12.60
N GLU A 177 8.25 -20.66 13.38
CA GLU A 177 6.98 -21.29 13.05
C GLU A 177 6.35 -20.58 11.84
N TRP A 178 6.42 -19.25 11.76
CA TRP A 178 5.94 -18.54 10.57
C TRP A 178 6.74 -18.83 9.31
N LEU A 179 8.06 -19.05 9.41
CA LEU A 179 8.85 -19.51 8.26
C LEU A 179 8.32 -20.87 7.76
N SER A 180 8.02 -21.78 8.68
CA SER A 180 7.46 -23.10 8.36
C SER A 180 6.06 -22.98 7.75
N VAL A 181 5.18 -22.13 8.30
CA VAL A 181 3.85 -21.86 7.75
C VAL A 181 3.95 -21.25 6.36
N MET A 182 4.86 -20.30 6.13
CA MET A 182 5.02 -19.70 4.80
C MET A 182 5.52 -20.71 3.75
N ASN A 183 6.43 -21.61 4.15
CA ASN A 183 6.87 -22.71 3.30
C ASN A 183 5.70 -23.66 2.95
N ASP A 184 4.87 -24.02 3.92
CA ASP A 184 3.73 -24.91 3.75
C ASP A 184 2.55 -24.27 2.98
N VAL A 185 2.22 -23.00 3.27
CA VAL A 185 1.10 -22.29 2.64
C VAL A 185 1.45 -21.82 1.23
N PHE A 186 2.61 -21.21 1.03
CA PHE A 186 2.95 -20.56 -0.24
C PHE A 186 3.91 -21.37 -1.10
N GLY A 187 4.41 -22.51 -0.60
CA GLY A 187 5.38 -23.34 -1.31
C GLY A 187 6.78 -22.72 -1.33
N PHE A 188 7.07 -21.82 -0.40
CA PHE A 188 8.41 -21.25 -0.27
C PHE A 188 9.41 -22.28 0.26
N GLN A 189 10.70 -21.94 0.21
CA GLN A 189 11.79 -22.78 0.70
C GLN A 189 12.71 -21.97 1.62
N LEU A 190 12.11 -21.13 2.47
CA LEU A 190 12.82 -20.23 3.38
C LEU A 190 13.65 -21.05 4.38
N MET A 191 14.90 -20.62 4.57
CA MET A 191 15.85 -21.21 5.52
C MET A 191 16.27 -20.14 6.51
N SER A 192 16.24 -20.45 7.79
CA SER A 192 16.77 -19.54 8.80
C SER A 192 18.29 -19.40 8.66
N ASP A 193 18.78 -18.17 8.82
CA ASP A 193 20.20 -17.88 8.93
C ASP A 193 20.38 -16.64 9.79
N TYR A 194 20.68 -16.85 11.08
CA TYR A 194 20.88 -15.77 12.02
C TYR A 194 22.25 -15.10 11.82
N LYS A 195 22.23 -13.77 11.81
CA LYS A 195 23.42 -12.90 11.84
C LYS A 195 23.11 -11.67 12.68
N ASP A 196 24.08 -11.26 13.49
CA ASP A 196 24.00 -10.03 14.26
C ASP A 196 23.96 -8.81 13.33
N GLY A 197 23.26 -7.77 13.78
CA GLY A 197 23.16 -6.50 13.09
C GLY A 197 24.45 -5.69 13.15
N PRO A 198 24.45 -4.47 12.61
CA PRO A 198 23.30 -3.77 12.03
C PRO A 198 22.86 -4.34 10.68
N TYR A 199 21.62 -4.04 10.28
CA TYR A 199 21.04 -4.45 9.00
C TYR A 199 20.94 -3.27 8.06
N TYR A 200 21.40 -3.43 6.82
CA TYR A 200 21.48 -2.36 5.83
C TYR A 200 20.34 -2.46 4.84
N ARG A 201 19.76 -1.31 4.50
CA ARG A 201 18.70 -1.22 3.51
C ARG A 201 19.26 -1.48 2.12
N ASN A 202 18.59 -2.33 1.36
CA ASN A 202 18.90 -2.55 -0.05
C ASN A 202 18.14 -1.53 -0.92
N ASP A 203 18.80 -0.45 -1.31
CA ASP A 203 18.22 0.66 -2.07
C ASP A 203 17.58 0.25 -3.41
N ARG A 204 18.07 -0.84 -4.02
CA ARG A 204 17.48 -1.38 -5.26
C ARG A 204 16.13 -2.04 -4.99
N ASN A 205 16.03 -2.78 -3.89
CA ASN A 205 14.86 -3.59 -3.57
C ASN A 205 13.74 -2.80 -2.88
N VAL A 206 14.05 -1.69 -2.21
CA VAL A 206 13.05 -0.82 -1.58
C VAL A 206 12.43 0.21 -2.53
N ARG A 207 13.00 0.40 -3.72
CA ARG A 207 12.53 1.41 -4.67
C ARG A 207 11.07 1.13 -5.07
N GLY A 208 10.22 2.14 -4.92
CA GLY A 208 8.80 2.03 -5.26
C GLY A 208 7.94 1.31 -4.22
N THR A 209 8.51 0.97 -3.06
CA THR A 209 7.76 0.44 -1.91
C THR A 209 7.73 1.47 -0.77
N PRO A 210 6.86 1.29 0.25
CA PRO A 210 6.89 2.13 1.45
C PRO A 210 8.26 2.15 2.15
N PHE A 211 9.06 1.08 2.00
CA PHE A 211 10.37 0.95 2.61
C PHE A 211 11.43 1.89 2.01
N GLN A 212 11.21 2.47 0.83
CA GLN A 212 12.17 3.43 0.25
C GLN A 212 12.41 4.66 1.15
N TRP A 213 11.47 4.95 2.05
CA TRP A 213 11.52 6.09 2.97
C TRP A 213 11.97 5.72 4.38
N SER A 214 12.17 4.43 4.65
CA SER A 214 12.76 3.96 5.90
C SER A 214 14.25 4.31 5.97
N LEU A 215 14.85 4.23 7.15
CA LEU A 215 16.27 4.54 7.30
C LEU A 215 17.17 3.54 6.56
N SER A 216 18.37 3.99 6.20
CA SER A 216 19.34 3.16 5.47
C SER A 216 19.95 2.04 6.32
N ARG A 217 19.77 2.10 7.64
CA ARG A 217 20.34 1.15 8.61
C ARG A 217 19.37 0.95 9.77
N LEU A 218 19.18 -0.31 10.15
CA LEU A 218 18.48 -0.73 11.35
C LEU A 218 19.51 -1.26 12.35
N GLU A 219 19.51 -0.69 13.55
CA GLU A 219 20.26 -1.27 14.66
C GLU A 219 19.62 -2.59 15.10
N GLN A 220 20.44 -3.47 15.67
CA GLN A 220 19.95 -4.68 16.31
C GLN A 220 19.08 -4.29 17.52
N PRO A 221 17.83 -4.76 17.60
CA PRO A 221 16.99 -4.51 18.75
C PRO A 221 17.42 -5.40 19.93
N ASP A 222 16.94 -5.07 21.13
CA ASP A 222 17.21 -5.86 22.35
C ASP A 222 16.39 -7.18 22.42
N GLY A 223 15.63 -7.52 21.37
CA GLY A 223 14.79 -8.73 21.30
C GLY A 223 15.19 -9.67 20.16
N SER A 224 14.37 -10.70 19.90
CA SER A 224 14.79 -11.80 19.03
C SER A 224 14.63 -11.49 17.54
N ILE A 225 15.67 -11.81 16.76
CA ILE A 225 15.66 -11.70 15.30
C ILE A 225 15.67 -13.09 14.67
N TYR A 226 14.69 -13.34 13.81
CA TYR A 226 14.51 -14.59 13.08
C TYR A 226 14.83 -14.42 11.58
N SER A 227 16.08 -14.08 11.26
CA SER A 227 16.46 -13.78 9.87
C SER A 227 16.50 -15.01 8.96
N VAL A 228 16.35 -14.76 7.67
CA VAL A 228 16.24 -15.78 6.61
C VAL A 228 17.39 -15.62 5.64
N LYS A 229 17.98 -16.72 5.17
CA LYS A 229 19.01 -16.68 4.12
C LYS A 229 18.45 -16.03 2.85
N VAL A 230 19.12 -15.00 2.34
CA VAL A 230 18.68 -14.26 1.13
C VAL A 230 18.43 -15.20 -0.05
N ASP A 231 19.31 -16.19 -0.24
CA ASP A 231 19.20 -17.17 -1.33
C ASP A 231 17.99 -18.12 -1.22
N SER A 232 17.37 -18.21 -0.03
CA SER A 232 16.19 -19.04 0.21
C SER A 232 14.87 -18.32 -0.08
N ILE A 233 14.94 -17.00 -0.29
CA ILE A 233 13.79 -16.19 -0.69
C ILE A 233 13.44 -16.52 -2.14
N PRO A 234 12.15 -16.75 -2.49
CA PRO A 234 11.73 -17.02 -3.86
C PRO A 234 12.21 -15.93 -4.85
N MET A 235 12.32 -16.28 -6.13
CA MET A 235 12.84 -15.37 -7.18
C MET A 235 12.05 -14.06 -7.30
N ASP A 236 10.73 -14.11 -7.09
CA ASP A 236 9.84 -12.95 -7.07
C ASP A 236 9.91 -12.15 -5.76
N GLY A 237 10.63 -12.66 -4.78
CA GLY A 237 10.91 -11.98 -3.53
C GLY A 237 12.02 -10.95 -3.64
N LYS A 238 12.00 -10.00 -2.73
CA LYS A 238 12.99 -8.94 -2.59
C LYS A 238 13.33 -8.76 -1.12
N CYS A 239 14.60 -8.99 -0.79
CA CYS A 239 15.12 -8.67 0.53
C CYS A 239 15.34 -7.15 0.64
N MET A 240 14.72 -6.52 1.62
CA MET A 240 14.75 -5.07 1.81
C MET A 240 15.82 -4.63 2.81
N PHE A 241 16.10 -5.47 3.80
CA PHE A 241 17.13 -5.24 4.80
C PHE A 241 17.89 -6.53 5.08
N ASP A 242 19.21 -6.48 4.99
CA ASP A 242 20.07 -7.64 5.22
C ASP A 242 21.43 -7.27 5.83
N THR A 243 22.09 -8.30 6.35
CA THR A 243 23.51 -8.27 6.70
C THR A 243 24.13 -9.61 6.36
N MET A 244 25.26 -9.60 5.66
CA MET A 244 26.04 -10.82 5.35
C MET A 244 25.22 -11.99 4.76
N GLY A 245 24.20 -11.71 3.95
CA GLY A 245 23.34 -12.75 3.34
C GLY A 245 22.17 -13.22 4.22
N ALA A 246 22.01 -12.66 5.42
CA ALA A 246 20.84 -12.86 6.28
C ALA A 246 19.87 -11.67 6.13
N CYS A 247 18.69 -11.96 5.58
CA CYS A 247 17.61 -11.02 5.38
C CYS A 247 16.72 -10.92 6.62
N VAL A 248 16.45 -9.70 7.07
CA VAL A 248 15.55 -9.44 8.22
C VAL A 248 14.19 -8.87 7.81
N VAL A 249 14.09 -8.30 6.62
CA VAL A 249 12.81 -7.82 6.09
C VAL A 249 12.76 -8.14 4.61
N PHE A 250 11.75 -8.89 4.18
CA PHE A 250 11.52 -9.14 2.76
C PHE A 250 10.03 -9.09 2.43
N TYR A 251 9.74 -8.96 1.14
CA TYR A 251 8.42 -9.27 0.62
C TYR A 251 8.53 -10.20 -0.57
N VAL A 252 7.48 -10.98 -0.80
CA VAL A 252 7.28 -11.79 -1.99
C VAL A 252 6.00 -11.32 -2.65
N LYS A 253 6.10 -10.97 -3.94
CA LYS A 253 4.90 -10.66 -4.73
C LYS A 253 4.15 -11.96 -4.99
N TYR A 254 2.86 -11.98 -4.71
CA TYR A 254 2.01 -13.15 -4.90
C TYR A 254 0.77 -12.74 -5.72
N ASN A 255 0.89 -12.87 -7.04
CA ASN A 255 -0.04 -12.30 -8.01
C ASN A 255 -0.24 -10.79 -7.82
N LEU A 256 -1.43 -10.34 -7.40
CA LEU A 256 -1.75 -8.94 -7.19
C LEU A 256 -1.35 -8.44 -5.79
N GLY A 257 -1.19 -9.34 -4.82
CA GLY A 257 -0.89 -8.98 -3.43
C GLY A 257 0.56 -9.29 -3.03
N THR A 258 0.81 -9.21 -1.73
CA THR A 258 2.14 -9.32 -1.16
C THR A 258 2.15 -10.14 0.12
N VAL A 259 3.18 -10.96 0.27
CA VAL A 259 3.54 -11.62 1.52
C VAL A 259 4.77 -10.91 2.08
N CYS A 260 4.63 -10.25 3.21
CA CYS A 260 5.71 -9.52 3.88
C CYS A 260 6.15 -10.27 5.13
N TYR A 261 7.45 -10.26 5.40
CA TYR A 261 8.04 -10.84 6.59
C TYR A 261 8.94 -9.82 7.29
N ILE A 262 8.81 -9.75 8.61
CA ILE A 262 9.66 -8.98 9.51
C ILE A 262 10.27 -9.96 10.52
N ALA A 263 11.58 -10.02 10.60
CA ALA A 263 12.29 -10.98 11.44
C ALA A 263 12.25 -10.64 12.94
N PHE A 264 12.05 -9.37 13.31
CA PHE A 264 11.95 -8.97 14.72
C PHE A 264 10.59 -9.37 15.31
N ASP A 265 10.59 -9.94 16.51
CA ASP A 265 9.39 -10.39 17.21
C ASP A 265 8.65 -9.30 18.00
N TYR A 266 9.30 -8.17 18.30
CA TYR A 266 8.71 -7.11 19.14
C TYR A 266 8.30 -7.61 20.54
N ASP A 267 9.03 -8.57 21.11
CA ASP A 267 8.80 -9.06 22.47
C ASP A 267 9.09 -8.00 23.55
N THR A 268 9.89 -6.99 23.20
CA THR A 268 10.31 -5.90 24.07
C THR A 268 9.97 -4.51 23.49
N PRO A 269 9.53 -3.55 24.33
CA PRO A 269 9.40 -2.15 23.94
C PRO A 269 10.73 -1.37 24.00
N TYR A 270 11.77 -1.97 24.57
CA TYR A 270 13.10 -1.36 24.71
C TYR A 270 13.94 -1.61 23.45
N GLY A 271 14.79 -0.66 23.08
CA GLY A 271 15.71 -0.84 21.95
C GLY A 271 15.05 -0.97 20.57
N ILE A 272 13.73 -0.73 20.43
CA ILE A 272 13.02 -0.93 19.15
C ILE A 272 13.51 0.00 18.03
N GLY A 273 14.19 1.10 18.38
CA GLY A 273 14.75 2.05 17.42
C GLY A 273 13.77 2.43 16.32
N HIS A 274 14.10 2.02 15.08
CA HIS A 274 13.36 2.32 13.87
C HIS A 274 12.57 1.13 13.29
N TRP A 275 12.49 0.03 14.05
CA TRP A 275 11.68 -1.12 13.68
C TRP A 275 10.18 -0.80 13.67
N ASP A 276 9.74 0.24 14.40
CA ASP A 276 8.37 0.74 14.32
C ASP A 276 7.96 1.19 12.92
N GLN A 277 8.85 1.87 12.20
CA GLN A 277 8.65 2.26 10.81
C GLN A 277 8.59 1.06 9.86
N ILE A 278 9.31 -0.02 10.17
CA ILE A 278 9.33 -1.26 9.39
C ILE A 278 7.97 -1.95 9.45
N LEU A 279 7.36 -2.03 10.64
CA LEU A 279 6.00 -2.56 10.78
C LEU A 279 5.00 -1.76 9.92
N HIS A 280 5.04 -0.44 9.99
CA HIS A 280 4.11 0.39 9.21
C HIS A 280 4.34 0.27 7.71
N ALA A 281 5.60 0.27 7.27
CA ALA A 281 5.94 0.08 5.87
C ALA A 281 5.45 -1.29 5.36
N ALA A 282 5.61 -2.35 6.16
CA ALA A 282 5.15 -3.69 5.81
C ALA A 282 3.63 -3.76 5.65
N MET A 283 2.88 -3.12 6.56
CA MET A 283 1.41 -3.10 6.48
C MET A 283 0.91 -2.38 5.22
N MET A 284 1.60 -1.33 4.77
CA MET A 284 1.19 -0.46 3.64
C MET A 284 1.54 -0.99 2.24
N MET A 285 2.09 -2.20 2.13
CA MET A 285 2.47 -2.80 0.85
C MET A 285 1.29 -3.00 -0.12
#